data_AF-A0A7C2SX95-F1
#
_entry.id   AF-A0A7C2SX95-F1
#
_cell.length_a   1.000
_cell.length_b   1.000
_cell.length_c   1.000
_cell.angle_alpha   90.00
_cell.angle_beta   90.00
_cell.angle_gamma   90.00
#
_symmetry.space_group_name_H-M   'P 1'
#
loop_
_entity.id
_entity.type
_entity.pdbx_description
1 polymer ?
#
loop_
_entity_poly.entity_id
_entity_poly.type
_entity_poly.pdbx_seq_one_letter_code
_entity_poly.pdbx_strand_id
1 'polypeptide(L)'
;MKSFTLFETILVLTLISIILGFGFYYFNQLSQMSFFFEETNKRILDLVKTAREKSILGEENSEWGVSFVNTSTDYVNLYKGNVNNIYFQFAINKRFSFVNPPENTILSITFSKFRGVPSTNTTISLKNNLNNEIKYICIPSGSPPFISNTSSCLEF
;
A
#
# COMPACT_ATOMS: atom_id res chain seq x y z
N MET A 1 41.22 20.41 37.26
CA MET A 1 40.30 19.48 36.57
C MET A 1 39.16 19.17 37.53
N LYS A 2 37.90 19.50 37.18
CA LYS A 2 36.75 19.13 38.00
C LYS A 2 36.50 17.64 37.77
N SER A 3 36.76 16.81 38.78
CA SER A 3 36.45 15.38 38.72
C SER A 3 34.95 15.18 38.87
N PHE A 4 34.38 14.35 38.00
CA PHE A 4 33.01 13.87 38.12
C PHE A 4 32.88 13.03 39.40
N THR A 5 31.79 13.23 40.13
CA THR A 5 31.52 12.40 41.31
C THR A 5 31.01 11.02 40.87
N LEU A 6 31.36 9.98 41.63
CA LEU A 6 30.93 8.61 41.33
C LEU A 6 29.39 8.51 41.29
N PHE A 7 28.71 9.25 42.17
CA PHE A 7 27.25 9.36 42.18
C PHE A 7 26.69 9.96 40.88
N GLU A 8 27.28 11.05 40.39
CA GLU A 8 26.85 11.70 39.14
C GLU A 8 27.05 10.77 37.94
N THR A 9 28.16 10.02 37.89
CA THR A 9 28.38 9.05 36.81
C THR A 9 27.35 7.91 36.81
N ILE A 10 26.96 7.40 37.97
CA ILE A 10 25.93 6.36 38.09
C ILE A 10 24.57 6.91 37.66
N LEU A 11 24.23 8.12 38.08
CA LEU A 11 22.96 8.75 37.75
C LEU A 11 22.82 9.01 36.24
N VAL A 12 23.89 9.46 35.57
CA VAL A 12 23.87 9.63 34.12
C VAL A 12 23.73 8.27 33.42
N LEU A 13 24.40 7.22 33.91
CA LEU A 13 24.34 5.90 33.30
C LEU A 13 22.94 5.26 33.38
N THR A 14 22.23 5.46 34.49
CA THR A 14 20.85 4.97 34.64
C THR A 14 19.89 5.70 33.71
N LEU A 15 20.00 7.02 33.59
CA LEU A 15 19.20 7.80 32.65
C LEU A 15 19.43 7.37 31.20
N ILE A 16 20.68 7.16 30.79
CA ILE A 16 21.01 6.66 29.45
C ILE A 16 20.39 5.27 29.22
N SER A 17 20.46 4.38 30.21
CA SER A 17 19.90 3.02 30.11
C SER A 17 18.39 3.03 29.91
N ILE A 18 17.68 3.93 30.61
CA ILE A 18 16.23 4.09 30.46
C ILE A 18 15.90 4.60 29.05
N ILE A 19 16.59 5.63 28.58
CA ILE A 19 16.39 6.21 27.23
C ILE A 19 16.64 5.16 26.15
N LEU A 20 17.72 4.38 26.28
CA LEU A 20 18.04 3.31 25.33
C LEU A 20 16.98 2.21 25.37
N GLY A 21 16.49 1.81 26.55
CA GLY A 21 15.44 0.80 26.69
C GLY A 21 14.16 1.19 25.94
N PHE A 22 13.67 2.41 26.13
CA PHE A 22 12.53 2.92 25.38
C PHE A 22 12.81 3.07 23.88
N GLY A 23 14.02 3.53 23.52
CA GLY A 23 14.45 3.65 22.13
C GLY A 23 14.42 2.31 21.38
N PHE A 24 14.98 1.25 21.97
CA PHE A 24 14.97 -0.09 21.39
C PHE A 24 13.57 -0.69 21.29
N TYR A 25 12.74 -0.49 22.32
CA TYR A 25 11.35 -0.96 22.29
C TYR A 25 10.57 -0.33 21.13
N TYR A 26 10.65 0.99 20.99
CA TYR A 26 9.95 1.72 19.94
C TYR A 26 10.51 1.42 18.54
N PHE A 27 11.83 1.29 18.42
CA PHE A 27 12.49 0.92 17.17
C PHE A 27 12.05 -0.46 16.68
N ASN A 28 12.00 -1.47 17.57
CA ASN A 28 11.51 -2.80 17.22
C ASN A 28 10.04 -2.81 16.85
N GLN A 29 9.23 -1.93 17.42
CA GLN A 29 7.81 -1.80 17.08
C GLN A 29 7.59 -1.13 15.72
N LEU A 30 8.39 -0.11 15.39
CA LEU A 30 8.37 0.54 14.08
C LEU A 30 9.01 -0.30 12.97
N SER A 31 10.02 -1.11 13.29
CA SER A 31 10.63 -2.03 12.33
C SER A 31 9.71 -3.20 11.99
N GLN A 32 8.56 -3.35 12.64
CA GLN A 32 7.61 -4.41 12.32
C GLN A 32 7.15 -4.22 10.88
N MET A 33 7.51 -5.22 10.06
CA MET A 33 7.23 -5.30 8.63
C MET A 33 5.76 -5.14 8.27
N SER A 34 4.85 -5.36 9.23
CA SER A 34 3.41 -5.10 9.09
C SER A 34 3.14 -3.66 8.68
N PHE A 35 3.89 -2.67 9.19
CA PHE A 35 3.70 -1.27 8.82
C PHE A 35 3.93 -1.04 7.32
N PHE A 36 5.02 -1.57 6.76
CA PHE A 36 5.31 -1.44 5.33
C PHE A 36 4.26 -2.15 4.47
N PHE A 37 3.73 -3.27 4.94
CA PHE A 37 2.68 -4.00 4.23
C PHE A 37 1.35 -3.22 4.23
N GLU A 38 0.94 -2.68 5.37
CA GLU A 38 -0.23 -1.80 5.48
C GLU A 38 -0.08 -0.56 4.60
N GLU A 39 1.07 0.09 4.65
CA GLU A 39 1.34 1.30 3.88
C GLU A 39 1.34 1.03 2.37
N THR A 40 1.88 -0.12 1.94
CA THR A 40 1.83 -0.54 0.54
C THR A 40 0.39 -0.76 0.08
N ASN A 41 -0.42 -1.47 0.87
CA ASN A 41 -1.84 -1.67 0.56
C ASN A 41 -2.61 -0.34 0.50
N LYS A 42 -2.38 0.56 1.45
CA LYS A 42 -2.96 1.91 1.46
C LYS A 42 -2.55 2.71 0.24
N ARG A 43 -1.29 2.64 -0.18
CA ARG A 43 -0.79 3.35 -1.35
C ARG A 43 -1.37 2.81 -2.65
N ILE A 44 -1.53 1.50 -2.77
CA ILE A 44 -2.23 0.90 -3.91
C ILE A 44 -3.70 1.35 -3.91
N LEU A 45 -4.37 1.32 -2.76
CA LEU A 45 -5.74 1.81 -2.63
C LEU A 45 -5.86 3.28 -3.05
N ASP A 46 -4.93 4.13 -2.61
CA ASP A 46 -4.88 5.55 -2.95
C ASP A 46 -4.72 5.79 -4.45
N LEU A 47 -3.90 4.98 -5.13
CA LEU A 47 -3.79 5.03 -6.60
C LEU A 47 -5.10 4.67 -7.30
N VAL A 48 -5.81 3.64 -6.80
CA VAL A 48 -7.12 3.25 -7.34
C VAL A 48 -8.16 4.33 -7.12
N LYS A 49 -8.19 4.94 -5.92
CA LYS A 49 -9.06 6.07 -5.61
C LYS A 49 -8.74 7.28 -6.48
N THR A 50 -7.47 7.61 -6.63
CA THR A 50 -7.01 8.69 -7.51
C THR A 50 -7.45 8.44 -8.95
N ALA A 51 -7.29 7.23 -9.49
CA ALA A 51 -7.76 6.91 -10.85
C ALA A 51 -9.28 7.12 -11.00
N ARG A 52 -10.05 6.71 -9.99
CA ARG A 52 -11.49 6.92 -9.96
C ARG A 52 -11.84 8.41 -9.91
N GLU A 53 -11.21 9.18 -9.01
CA GLU A 53 -11.43 10.61 -8.85
C GLU A 53 -11.10 11.37 -10.14
N LYS A 54 -9.95 11.10 -10.75
CA LYS A 54 -9.56 11.68 -12.04
C LYS A 54 -10.56 11.36 -13.15
N SER A 55 -11.12 10.16 -13.17
CA SER A 55 -12.19 9.77 -14.10
C SER A 55 -13.50 10.50 -13.84
N ILE A 56 -13.88 10.69 -12.57
CA ILE A 56 -15.09 11.44 -12.18
C ILE A 56 -14.97 12.91 -12.59
N LEU A 57 -13.81 13.52 -12.33
CA LEU A 57 -13.51 14.89 -12.75
C LEU A 57 -13.43 15.01 -14.27
N GLY A 58 -13.30 13.88 -14.99
CA GLY A 58 -13.09 13.86 -16.43
C GLY A 58 -11.82 14.60 -16.82
N GLU A 59 -10.77 14.50 -15.99
CA GLU A 59 -9.52 15.22 -16.17
C GLU A 59 -8.94 14.93 -17.56
N GLU A 60 -8.60 15.99 -18.27
CA GLU A 60 -8.14 15.96 -19.67
C GLU A 60 -9.10 15.25 -20.65
N ASN A 61 -10.40 15.27 -20.34
CA ASN A 61 -11.46 14.70 -21.16
C ASN A 61 -11.33 13.17 -21.35
N SER A 62 -10.52 12.48 -20.54
CA SER A 62 -10.15 11.07 -20.70
C SER A 62 -10.72 10.17 -19.60
N GLU A 63 -10.68 8.87 -19.85
CA GLU A 63 -10.91 7.83 -18.83
C GLU A 63 -9.59 7.58 -18.08
N TRP A 64 -9.65 7.22 -16.81
CA TRP A 64 -8.45 6.87 -16.04
C TRP A 64 -8.59 5.46 -15.47
N GLY A 65 -7.48 4.78 -15.31
CA GLY A 65 -7.48 3.41 -14.85
C GLY A 65 -6.19 2.99 -14.18
N VAL A 66 -6.25 1.84 -13.55
CA VAL A 66 -5.11 1.22 -12.88
C VAL A 66 -4.84 -0.15 -13.47
N SER A 67 -3.58 -0.42 -13.79
CA SER A 67 -3.12 -1.71 -14.27
C SER A 67 -2.23 -2.36 -13.22
N PHE A 68 -2.62 -3.55 -12.78
CA PHE A 68 -1.89 -4.40 -11.86
C PHE A 68 -1.12 -5.42 -12.67
N VAL A 69 0.21 -5.37 -12.57
CA VAL A 69 1.09 -6.26 -13.33
C VAL A 69 1.79 -7.19 -12.36
N ASN A 70 1.47 -8.48 -12.44
CA ASN A 70 2.12 -9.54 -11.69
C ASN A 70 3.05 -10.30 -12.64
N THR A 71 4.35 -9.99 -12.63
CA THR A 71 5.36 -10.59 -13.53
C THR A 71 6.65 -10.85 -12.72
N SER A 72 7.83 -10.86 -13.35
CA SER A 72 9.10 -10.93 -12.60
C SER A 72 9.28 -9.81 -11.58
N THR A 73 8.64 -8.67 -11.84
CA THR A 73 8.58 -7.52 -10.94
C THR A 73 7.15 -7.04 -10.86
N ASP A 74 6.59 -7.07 -9.66
CA ASP A 74 5.21 -6.63 -9.44
C ASP A 74 5.15 -5.11 -9.39
N TYR A 75 4.22 -4.52 -10.14
CA TYR A 75 3.99 -3.08 -10.15
C TYR A 75 2.54 -2.71 -10.46
N VAL A 76 2.19 -1.49 -10.12
CA VAL A 76 0.88 -0.89 -10.33
C VAL A 76 1.06 0.38 -11.16
N ASN A 77 0.39 0.45 -12.31
CA ASN A 77 0.42 1.61 -13.19
C ASN A 77 -0.90 2.35 -13.15
N LEU A 78 -0.85 3.65 -12.90
CA LEU A 78 -1.92 4.59 -13.19
C LEU A 78 -1.78 5.02 -14.65
N TYR A 79 -2.81 4.80 -15.46
CA TYR A 79 -2.82 5.16 -16.87
C TYR A 79 -4.01 6.04 -17.23
N LYS A 80 -3.87 6.74 -18.35
CA LYS A 80 -4.87 7.66 -18.90
C LYS A 80 -5.36 7.21 -20.27
N GLY A 81 -6.64 6.87 -20.37
CA GLY A 81 -7.35 6.46 -21.56
C GLY A 81 -6.99 5.05 -22.02
N ASN A 82 -5.71 4.82 -22.29
CA ASN A 82 -5.17 3.53 -22.70
C ASN A 82 -4.10 3.07 -21.72
N VAL A 83 -4.03 1.76 -21.47
CA VAL A 83 -3.02 1.10 -20.61
C VAL A 83 -1.57 1.44 -21.00
N ASN A 84 -1.32 1.81 -22.26
CA ASN A 84 0.00 2.21 -22.75
C ASN A 84 0.40 3.65 -22.38
N ASN A 85 -0.56 4.50 -21.98
CA ASN A 85 -0.30 5.88 -21.60
C ASN A 85 -0.15 5.98 -20.08
N ILE A 86 1.02 5.56 -19.61
CA ILE A 86 1.34 5.48 -18.18
C ILE A 86 1.59 6.90 -17.64
N TYR A 87 0.81 7.27 -16.63
CA TYR A 87 0.98 8.53 -15.91
C TYR A 87 1.90 8.36 -14.70
N PHE A 88 1.72 7.26 -13.96
CA PHE A 88 2.51 6.97 -12.77
C PHE A 88 2.67 5.47 -12.61
N GLN A 89 3.86 5.04 -12.19
CA GLN A 89 4.19 3.64 -11.91
C GLN A 89 4.66 3.50 -10.47
N PHE A 90 4.04 2.57 -9.75
CA PHE A 90 4.40 2.19 -8.40
C PHE A 90 4.95 0.76 -8.39
N ALA A 91 6.24 0.63 -8.17
CA ALA A 91 6.88 -0.68 -8.01
C ALA A 91 6.60 -1.26 -6.63
N ILE A 92 6.20 -2.53 -6.59
CA ILE A 92 5.99 -3.25 -5.34
C ILE A 92 7.32 -3.85 -4.89
N ASN A 93 7.56 -3.80 -3.58
CA ASN A 93 8.73 -4.43 -2.99
C ASN A 93 8.63 -5.95 -3.16
N LYS A 94 9.73 -6.63 -3.54
CA LYS A 94 9.83 -8.09 -3.70
C LYS A 94 9.36 -8.93 -2.48
N ARG A 95 9.24 -8.30 -1.32
CA ARG A 95 8.69 -8.91 -0.09
C ARG A 95 7.18 -9.13 -0.16
N PHE A 96 6.49 -8.42 -1.05
CA PHE A 96 5.06 -8.53 -1.30
C PHE A 96 4.84 -9.04 -2.71
N SER A 97 3.83 -9.88 -2.89
CA SER A 97 3.47 -10.46 -4.19
C SER A 97 1.97 -10.35 -4.42
N PHE A 98 1.57 -10.18 -5.68
CA PHE A 98 0.17 -10.33 -6.03
C PHE A 98 -0.23 -11.80 -6.03
N VAL A 99 -1.37 -12.10 -5.41
CA VAL A 99 -2.05 -13.40 -5.52
C VAL A 99 -3.17 -13.30 -6.57
N ASN A 100 -3.82 -12.14 -6.65
CA ASN A 100 -4.72 -11.76 -7.73
C ASN A 100 -4.36 -10.32 -8.14
N PRO A 101 -3.94 -10.05 -9.39
CA PRO A 101 -3.89 -10.96 -10.54
C PRO A 101 -2.93 -12.16 -10.38
N PRO A 102 -3.19 -13.32 -11.01
CA PRO A 102 -2.30 -14.49 -10.96
C PRO A 102 -0.94 -14.22 -11.62
N GLU A 103 0.04 -15.09 -11.35
CA GLU A 103 1.42 -14.91 -11.85
C GLU A 103 1.48 -14.76 -13.38
N ASN A 104 2.35 -13.87 -13.85
CA ASN A 104 2.54 -13.50 -15.26
C ASN A 104 1.28 -12.96 -15.96
N THR A 105 0.35 -12.37 -15.20
CA THR A 105 -0.84 -11.73 -15.77
C THR A 105 -0.93 -10.25 -15.43
N ILE A 106 -1.68 -9.55 -16.28
CA ILE A 106 -1.97 -8.12 -16.14
C ILE A 106 -3.47 -7.98 -15.99
N LEU A 107 -3.90 -7.30 -14.94
CA LEU A 107 -5.30 -6.94 -14.73
C LEU A 107 -5.43 -5.43 -14.77
N SER A 108 -6.15 -4.91 -15.75
CA SER A 108 -6.39 -3.48 -15.92
C SER A 108 -7.84 -3.14 -15.62
N ILE A 109 -8.04 -2.08 -14.84
CA ILE A 109 -9.36 -1.58 -14.44
C ILE A 109 -9.45 -0.13 -14.89
N THR A 110 -10.32 0.12 -15.87
CA THR A 110 -10.64 1.47 -16.33
C THR A 110 -11.90 1.95 -15.63
N PHE A 111 -11.91 3.20 -15.17
CA PHE A 111 -13.09 3.83 -14.60
C PHE A 111 -13.79 4.70 -15.67
N SER A 112 -15.11 4.55 -15.76
CA SER A 112 -15.92 5.31 -16.70
C SER A 112 -15.84 6.81 -16.37
N LYS A 113 -15.71 7.63 -17.41
CA LYS A 113 -15.71 9.08 -17.26
C LYS A 113 -16.99 9.63 -16.61
N PHE A 114 -16.86 10.66 -15.79
CA PHE A 114 -17.93 11.36 -15.06
C PHE A 114 -18.70 10.55 -14.01
N ARG A 115 -18.71 9.22 -14.09
CA ARG A 115 -19.38 8.34 -13.13
C ARG A 115 -18.42 7.60 -12.21
N GLY A 116 -17.16 7.42 -12.64
CA GLY A 116 -16.15 6.69 -11.87
C GLY A 116 -16.51 5.23 -11.61
N VAL A 117 -17.33 4.61 -12.47
CA VAL A 117 -17.72 3.21 -12.34
C VAL A 117 -16.60 2.35 -12.94
N PRO A 118 -16.03 1.39 -12.21
CA PRO A 118 -15.02 0.49 -12.74
C PRO A 118 -15.60 -0.39 -13.86
N SER A 119 -14.74 -0.77 -14.81
CA SER A 119 -15.10 -1.68 -15.91
C SER A 119 -15.54 -3.05 -15.42
N THR A 120 -14.98 -3.51 -14.29
CA THR A 120 -15.29 -4.81 -13.67
C THR A 120 -15.23 -4.70 -12.16
N ASN A 121 -16.13 -5.44 -11.48
CA ASN A 121 -16.05 -5.63 -10.03
C ASN A 121 -14.98 -6.66 -9.75
N THR A 122 -13.90 -6.26 -9.08
CA THR A 122 -12.76 -7.16 -8.85
C THR A 122 -12.11 -6.92 -7.50
N THR A 123 -11.36 -7.92 -7.08
CA THR A 123 -10.69 -7.96 -5.78
C THR A 123 -9.21 -8.24 -6.04
N ILE A 124 -8.35 -7.29 -5.70
CA ILE A 124 -6.90 -7.47 -5.83
C ILE A 124 -6.41 -8.05 -4.51
N SER A 125 -5.60 -9.10 -4.55
CA SER A 125 -5.04 -9.68 -3.33
C SER A 125 -3.53 -9.52 -3.32
N LEU A 126 -3.03 -8.95 -2.23
CA LEU A 126 -1.61 -8.76 -1.97
C LEU A 126 -1.22 -9.66 -0.81
N LYS A 127 -0.19 -10.47 -1.01
CA LYS A 127 0.38 -11.36 -0.01
C LYS A 127 1.71 -10.83 0.48
N ASN A 128 1.92 -10.91 1.77
CA ASN A 128 3.23 -10.73 2.37
C ASN A 128 3.95 -12.07 2.43
N ASN A 129 5.08 -12.17 1.72
CA ASN A 129 5.82 -13.42 1.57
C ASN A 129 6.51 -13.87 2.86
N LEU A 130 6.65 -12.99 3.86
CA LEU A 130 7.36 -13.29 5.11
C LEU A 130 6.44 -13.90 6.17
N ASN A 131 5.21 -13.41 6.29
CA ASN A 131 4.25 -13.85 7.31
C ASN A 131 3.02 -14.58 6.72
N ASN A 132 2.96 -14.74 5.39
CA ASN A 132 1.82 -15.30 4.64
C ASN A 132 0.48 -14.58 4.87
N GLU A 133 0.52 -13.34 5.36
CA GLU A 133 -0.67 -12.51 5.51
C GLU A 133 -1.16 -12.03 4.14
N ILE A 134 -2.48 -12.06 3.92
CA ILE A 134 -3.11 -11.63 2.66
C ILE A 134 -4.10 -10.52 2.99
N LYS A 135 -4.02 -9.43 2.22
CA LYS A 135 -5.00 -8.35 2.22
C LYS A 135 -5.67 -8.24 0.87
N TYR A 136 -6.92 -7.81 0.90
CA TYR A 136 -7.75 -7.69 -0.27
C TYR A 136 -8.09 -6.22 -0.51
N ILE A 137 -7.90 -5.74 -1.73
CA ILE A 137 -8.31 -4.41 -2.18
C ILE A 137 -9.54 -4.62 -3.05
N CYS A 138 -10.67 -4.18 -2.53
CA CYS A 138 -11.98 -4.34 -3.12
C CYS A 138 -12.30 -3.15 -4.01
N ILE A 139 -12.69 -3.43 -5.26
CA ILE A 139 -13.05 -2.42 -6.26
C ILE A 139 -14.47 -2.73 -6.76
N PRO A 140 -15.51 -2.34 -5.99
CA PRO A 140 -16.90 -2.52 -6.37
C PRO A 140 -17.39 -1.38 -7.27
N SER A 141 -18.44 -1.63 -8.05
CA SER A 141 -19.10 -0.62 -8.88
C SER A 141 -19.99 0.35 -8.11
N GLY A 142 -20.49 -0.07 -6.95
CA GLY A 142 -21.47 0.68 -6.15
C GLY A 142 -20.89 1.55 -5.04
N SER A 143 -19.64 1.32 -4.61
CA SER A 143 -19.02 2.04 -3.48
C SER A 143 -17.56 2.40 -3.76
N PRO A 144 -16.94 3.33 -3.01
CA PRO A 144 -15.51 3.63 -3.09
C PRO A 144 -14.64 2.38 -2.94
N PRO A 145 -13.48 2.30 -3.59
CA PRO A 145 -12.52 1.23 -3.31
C PRO A 145 -12.14 1.22 -1.83
N PHE A 146 -11.98 0.04 -1.23
CA PHE A 146 -11.58 -0.14 0.17
C PHE A 146 -10.69 -1.37 0.37
N ILE A 147 -10.02 -1.42 1.53
CA ILE A 147 -9.21 -2.59 1.95
C ILE A 147 -10.06 -3.47 2.85
N SER A 148 -10.01 -4.77 2.61
CA SER A 148 -10.66 -5.82 3.39
C SER A 148 -9.65 -6.88 3.83
N ASN A 149 -9.92 -7.50 4.97
CA ASN A 149 -9.19 -8.69 5.44
C ASN A 149 -9.76 -9.98 4.84
N THR A 150 -10.93 -9.93 4.20
CA THR A 150 -11.58 -11.07 3.56
C THR A 150 -11.77 -10.83 2.06
N SER A 151 -11.81 -11.93 1.31
CA SER A 151 -12.06 -11.91 -0.14
C SER A 151 -13.50 -11.51 -0.52
N SER A 152 -14.42 -11.48 0.45
CA SER A 152 -15.86 -11.28 0.21
C SER A 152 -16.27 -9.83 -0.07
N CYS A 153 -15.36 -8.86 0.05
CA CYS A 153 -15.62 -7.43 -0.19
C CYS A 153 -16.95 -6.95 0.42
N LEU A 154 -17.19 -7.35 1.66
CA LEU A 154 -18.29 -6.85 2.46
C LEU A 154 -17.78 -5.61 3.21
N GLU A 155 -18.41 -4.47 2.97
CA GLU A 155 -18.26 -3.32 3.86
C GLU A 155 -18.90 -3.69 5.20
N PHE A 156 -18.11 -3.70 6.28
CA PHE A 156 -18.60 -3.83 7.66
C PHE A 156 -18.68 -2.45 8.30
#